data_AF-Q64BU0-F1
#
_entry.id   AF-Q64BU0-F1
#
_cell.length_a   1.000
_cell.length_b   1.000
_cell.length_c   1.000
_cell.angle_alpha   90.00
_cell.angle_beta   90.00
_cell.angle_gamma   90.00
#
_symmetry.space_group_name_H-M   'P 1'
#
loop_
_entity.id
_entity.type
_entity.pdbx_description
1 polymer ?
#
loop_
_entity_poly.entity_id
_entity_poly.type
_entity_poly.pdbx_seq_one_letter_code
_entity_poly.pdbx_strand_id
1 'polypeptide(L)'
;MIREIDGKVKLMIWVGMLVFLAGMVIMGAYGLYPLFNQEVGEFTILFGIKLSIALMGIGAVIVLITMCFERYTEWKRMKEEISEEDLRP
;
A
#
# COMPACT_ATOMS: atom_id res chain seq x y z
N MET A 1 16.82 -15.97 9.78
CA MET A 1 15.38 -15.88 10.08
C MET A 1 14.93 -14.42 10.22
N ILE A 2 15.43 -13.62 11.18
CA ILE A 2 14.99 -12.23 11.42
C ILE A 2 15.22 -11.28 10.21
N ARG A 3 16.42 -11.28 9.62
CA ARG A 3 16.74 -10.49 8.40
C ARG A 3 15.88 -10.84 7.18
N GLU A 4 15.31 -12.04 7.15
CA GLU A 4 14.55 -12.54 6.01
C GLU A 4 13.09 -12.08 6.05
N ILE A 5 12.53 -11.89 7.26
CA ILE A 5 11.17 -11.36 7.48
C ILE A 5 11.15 -9.87 7.16
N ASP A 6 12.15 -9.13 7.64
CA ASP A 6 12.30 -7.69 7.42
C ASP A 6 12.42 -7.34 5.92
N GLY A 7 13.22 -8.12 5.18
CA GLY A 7 13.32 -7.99 3.73
C GLY A 7 12.00 -8.24 2.98
N LYS A 8 11.19 -9.20 3.43
CA LYS A 8 9.88 -9.52 2.84
C LYS A 8 8.85 -8.43 3.12
N VAL A 9 8.81 -7.90 4.34
CA VAL A 9 7.95 -6.77 4.72
C VAL A 9 8.27 -5.54 3.87
N LYS A 10 9.55 -5.18 3.79
CA LYS A 10 9.99 -4.05 2.97
C LYS A 10 9.61 -4.23 1.50
N LEU A 11 9.82 -5.43 0.93
CA LEU A 11 9.39 -5.75 -0.43
C LEU A 11 7.88 -5.58 -0.61
N MET A 12 7.06 -6.07 0.32
CA MET A 12 5.59 -5.93 0.24
C MET A 12 5.15 -4.46 0.28
N ILE A 13 5.80 -3.63 1.11
CA ILE A 13 5.55 -2.18 1.13
C ILE A 13 5.88 -1.56 -0.24
N TRP A 14 7.03 -1.90 -0.82
CA TRP A 14 7.41 -1.44 -2.16
C TRP A 14 6.41 -1.87 -3.24
N VAL A 15 5.94 -3.12 -3.20
CA VAL A 15 4.90 -3.62 -4.12
C VAL A 15 3.60 -2.84 -3.95
N GLY A 16 3.12 -2.66 -2.72
CA GLY A 16 1.92 -1.89 -2.44
C GLY A 16 2.02 -0.43 -2.91
N MET A 17 3.18 0.22 -2.69
CA MET A 17 3.45 1.57 -3.18
C MET A 17 3.47 1.63 -4.72
N LEU A 18 4.12 0.69 -5.41
CA LEU A 18 4.16 0.68 -6.87
C LEU A 18 2.76 0.50 -7.47
N VAL A 19 1.94 -0.38 -6.90
CA VAL A 19 0.54 -0.58 -7.32
C VAL A 19 -0.28 0.68 -7.09
N PHE A 20 -0.11 1.34 -5.94
CA PHE A 20 -0.79 2.61 -5.64
C PHE A 20 -0.41 3.71 -6.63
N LEU A 21 0.89 3.88 -6.88
CA LEU A 21 1.41 4.89 -7.80
C LEU A 21 0.98 4.64 -9.24
N ALA A 22 0.95 3.38 -9.68
CA ALA A 22 0.41 3.02 -10.99
C ALA A 22 -1.05 3.46 -11.12
N GLY A 23 -1.87 3.23 -10.08
CA GLY A 23 -3.23 3.74 -10.02
C GLY A 23 -3.30 5.27 -10.14
N MET A 24 -2.43 6.01 -9.44
CA MET A 24 -2.37 7.48 -9.57
C MET A 24 -2.01 7.96 -10.97
N VAL A 25 -1.04 7.30 -11.63
CA VAL A 25 -0.65 7.63 -13.00
C VAL A 25 -1.81 7.39 -13.98
N ILE A 26 -2.53 6.27 -13.84
CA ILE A 26 -3.71 5.95 -14.65
C ILE A 26 -4.81 6.98 -14.41
N MET A 27 -5.06 7.37 -13.15
CA MET A 27 -6.04 8.42 -12.82
C MET A 27 -5.68 9.74 -13.50
N GLY A 28 -4.42 10.17 -13.42
CA GLY A 28 -3.93 11.38 -14.07
C GLY A 28 -4.11 11.31 -15.59
N ALA A 29 -3.75 10.17 -16.20
CA ALA A 29 -3.90 9.97 -17.63
C ALA A 29 -5.36 10.06 -18.08
N TYR A 30 -6.25 9.27 -17.48
CA TYR A 30 -7.67 9.24 -17.86
C TYR A 30 -8.47 10.48 -17.42
N GLY A 31 -8.06 11.15 -16.34
CA GLY A 31 -8.67 12.40 -15.89
C GLY A 31 -8.29 13.59 -16.79
N LEU A 32 -7.08 13.59 -17.34
CA LEU A 32 -6.61 14.65 -18.24
C LEU A 32 -6.92 14.36 -19.71
N TYR A 33 -7.10 13.10 -20.10
CA TYR A 33 -7.37 12.69 -21.48
C TYR A 33 -8.51 13.48 -22.17
N PRO A 34 -9.66 13.75 -21.53
CA PRO A 34 -10.77 14.47 -22.17
C PRO A 34 -10.44 15.92 -22.55
N LEU A 35 -9.43 16.53 -21.90
CA LEU A 35 -8.96 17.88 -22.23
C LEU A 35 -8.28 17.91 -23.61
N PHE A 36 -7.66 16.81 -24.01
CA PHE A 36 -6.92 16.69 -25.27
C PHE A 36 -7.69 15.94 -26.35
N ASN A 37 -8.68 15.13 -25.97
CA ASN A 37 -9.48 14.32 -26.88
C ASN A 37 -10.95 14.28 -26.44
N GLN A 38 -11.72 15.25 -26.92
CA GLN A 38 -13.13 15.42 -26.56
C GLN A 38 -14.06 14.35 -27.19
N GLU A 39 -13.60 13.66 -28.24
CA GLU A 39 -14.37 12.61 -28.91
C GLU A 39 -14.30 11.24 -28.20
N VAL A 40 -13.48 11.12 -27.15
CA VAL A 40 -13.37 9.85 -26.45
C VAL A 40 -14.66 9.53 -25.70
N GLY A 41 -15.13 8.29 -25.84
CA GLY A 41 -16.36 7.85 -25.20
C GLY A 41 -16.28 7.90 -23.67
N GLU A 42 -17.34 8.43 -23.05
CA GLU A 42 -17.50 8.52 -21.59
C GLU A 42 -17.26 7.18 -20.89
N PHE A 43 -17.69 6.08 -21.50
CA PHE A 43 -17.48 4.73 -20.98
C PHE A 43 -15.99 4.41 -20.75
N THR A 44 -15.13 4.78 -21.70
CA THR A 44 -13.68 4.52 -21.64
C THR A 44 -13.02 5.33 -20.53
N ILE A 45 -13.43 6.60 -20.36
CA ILE A 45 -12.95 7.47 -19.28
C ILE A 45 -13.37 6.89 -17.92
N LEU A 46 -14.66 6.59 -17.78
CA LEU A 46 -15.22 6.09 -16.53
C LEU A 46 -14.60 4.75 -16.13
N PHE A 47 -14.34 3.87 -17.10
CA PHE A 47 -13.63 2.62 -16.87
C PHE A 47 -12.21 2.85 -16.36
N GLY A 48 -11.45 3.75 -17.01
CA GLY A 48 -10.09 4.09 -16.58
C GLY A 48 -10.03 4.66 -15.16
N ILE A 49 -10.96 5.55 -14.82
CA ILE A 49 -11.09 6.13 -13.47
C ILE A 49 -11.46 5.06 -12.42
N LYS A 50 -12.39 4.16 -12.74
CA LYS A 50 -12.76 3.07 -11.83
C LYS A 50 -11.60 2.11 -11.60
N LEU A 51 -10.86 1.77 -12.66
CA LEU A 51 -9.69 0.92 -12.59
C LEU A 51 -8.58 1.57 -11.74
N SER A 52 -8.33 2.86 -11.89
CA SER A 52 -7.33 3.58 -11.08
C SER A 52 -7.70 3.60 -9.60
N ILE A 53 -8.97 3.85 -9.26
CA ILE A 53 -9.45 3.81 -7.88
C ILE A 53 -9.27 2.42 -7.27
N ALA A 54 -9.58 1.36 -8.03
CA ALA A 54 -9.40 0.00 -7.57
C ALA A 54 -7.91 -0.33 -7.30
N LEU A 55 -7.02 0.05 -8.21
CA LEU A 55 -5.56 -0.15 -8.04
C LEU A 55 -5.02 0.63 -6.83
N MET A 56 -5.42 1.88 -6.67
CA MET A 56 -5.05 2.67 -5.49
C MET A 56 -5.57 2.03 -4.20
N GLY A 57 -6.83 1.58 -4.18
CA GLY A 57 -7.41 0.89 -3.03
C GLY A 57 -6.61 -0.36 -2.65
N ILE A 58 -6.29 -1.21 -3.63
CA ILE A 58 -5.51 -2.43 -3.41
C ILE A 58 -4.10 -2.09 -2.89
N GLY A 59 -3.41 -1.14 -3.53
CA GLY A 59 -2.08 -0.72 -3.12
C GLY A 59 -2.05 -0.18 -1.69
N ALA A 60 -3.03 0.67 -1.34
CA ALA A 60 -3.17 1.22 0.01
C ALA A 60 -3.44 0.13 1.06
N VAL A 61 -4.34 -0.82 0.76
CA VAL A 61 -4.66 -1.93 1.66
C VAL A 61 -3.43 -2.81 1.91
N ILE A 62 -2.65 -3.11 0.87
CA ILE A 62 -1.40 -3.89 1.01
C ILE A 62 -0.44 -3.18 1.98
N VAL A 63 -0.22 -1.87 1.79
CA VAL A 63 0.69 -1.10 2.65
C VAL A 63 0.18 -1.09 4.10
N LEU A 64 -1.10 -0.78 4.32
CA LEU A 64 -1.69 -0.71 5.66
C LEU A 64 -1.60 -2.05 6.39
N ILE A 65 -1.98 -3.15 5.73
CA ILE A 65 -1.89 -4.49 6.33
C ILE A 65 -0.45 -4.82 6.68
N THR A 66 0.49 -4.56 5.76
CA THR A 66 1.91 -4.84 5.97
C THR A 66 2.46 -4.06 7.18
N MET A 67 2.14 -2.77 7.29
CA MET A 67 2.53 -1.94 8.43
C MET A 67 1.89 -2.40 9.75
N CYS A 68 0.62 -2.83 9.72
CA CYS A 68 -0.06 -3.38 10.90
C CYS A 68 0.64 -4.65 11.40
N PHE A 69 1.05 -5.54 10.49
CA PHE A 69 1.79 -6.75 10.84
C PHE A 69 3.17 -6.44 11.43
N GLU A 70 3.92 -5.53 10.80
CA GLU A 70 5.22 -5.05 11.28
C GLU A 70 5.08 -4.47 12.69
N ARG A 71 4.09 -3.59 12.89
CA ARG A 71 3.83 -2.97 14.19
C ARG A 71 3.44 -3.99 15.27
N TYR A 72 2.64 -4.99 14.91
CA TYR A 72 2.25 -6.06 15.83
C TYR A 72 3.46 -6.91 16.24
N THR A 73 4.35 -7.23 15.29
CA THR A 73 5.56 -7.99 15.59
C THR A 73 6.54 -7.20 16.45
N GLU A 74 6.73 -5.91 16.17
CA GLU A 74 7.52 -5.02 17.04
C GLU A 74 6.96 -4.96 18.46
N TRP A 75 5.65 -4.76 18.60
CA TRP A 75 5.00 -4.69 19.91
C TRP A 75 5.18 -5.98 20.72
N LYS A 76 5.03 -7.14 20.06
CA LYS A 76 5.24 -8.43 20.70
C LYS A 76 6.69 -8.59 21.17
N ARG A 77 7.66 -8.17 20.35
CA ARG A 77 9.09 -8.19 20.71
C ARG A 77 9.40 -7.30 21.90
N MET A 78 8.87 -6.08 21.95
CA MET A 78 9.05 -5.19 23.10
C MET A 78 8.52 -5.80 24.40
N LYS A 79 7.43 -6.57 24.34
CA LYS A 79 6.91 -7.29 25.51
C LYS A 79 7.76 -8.49 25.93
N GLU A 80 8.42 -9.16 24.99
CA GLU A 80 9.30 -10.30 25.27
C GLU A 80 10.70 -9.85 25.72
N GLU A 81 11.15 -8.65 25.34
CA GLU A 81 12.44 -8.07 25.75
C GLU A 81 12.40 -7.36 27.12
N ILE A 82 11.23 -7.06 27.68
CA ILE A 82 11.10 -6.63 29.09
C ILE A 82 11.23 -7.89 29.96
N SER A 83 12.40 -8.08 30.57
CA SER A 83 12.60 -9.15 31.54
C SER A 83 11.61 -9.00 32.69
N GLU A 84 11.03 -10.10 33.18
CA GLU A 84 10.22 -10.10 34.41
C GLU A 84 10.99 -9.52 35.62
N GLU A 85 12.33 -9.42 35.54
CA GLU A 85 13.20 -8.82 36.55
C GLU A 85 13.10 -7.28 36.61
N ASP A 86 12.83 -6.58 35.50
CA ASP A 86 12.62 -5.13 35.50
C ASP A 86 11.20 -4.71 35.94
N LEU A 87 10.28 -5.68 36.04
CA LEU A 87 8.88 -5.48 36.45
C LEU A 87 8.64 -5.69 37.96
N ARG A 88 9.66 -6.06 38.73
CA ARG A 88 9.57 -6.09 40.20
C ARG A 88 9.98 -4.72 40.76
N PRO A 89 9.17 -4.12 41.65
CA PRO A 89 9.51 -2.85 42.30
C PRO A 89 10.73 -2.97 43.22
#